data_AF-A0AAU9MTH5-F1
#
_entry.id   AF-A0AAU9MTH5-F1
#
_cell.length_a   1.000
_cell.length_b   1.000
_cell.length_c   1.000
_cell.angle_alpha   90.00
_cell.angle_beta   90.00
_cell.angle_gamma   90.00
#
_symmetry.space_group_name_H-M   'P 1'
#
loop_
_entity.id
_entity.type
_entity.pdbx_description
1 polymer ?
#
loop_
_entity_poly.entity_id
_entity_poly.type
_entity_poly.pdbx_seq_one_letter_code
_entity_poly.pdbx_strand_id
1 'polypeptide(L)'
;MIWIQVCSSTVAGVSAGYGIMCTCEGSLYTWELSSGAKLGYLTHCRGATLSCLVADDSGSSGVFAVAVDGTQLQELKQTLTITKAGMQFMQIKFHEEIQNLGLHIHGLASVASRCQIVLEENRKLYNEIQYLKGRILFNMMSLFK
;
A
#
# COMPACT_ATOMS: atom_id res chain seq x y z
N MET A 1 -38.83 -17.82 -15.83
CA MET A 1 -37.62 -17.71 -14.99
C MET A 1 -36.44 -18.10 -15.86
N ILE A 2 -35.77 -17.11 -16.47
CA ILE A 2 -34.67 -17.37 -17.42
C ILE A 2 -33.37 -17.12 -16.65
N TRP A 3 -32.59 -18.17 -16.46
CA TRP A 3 -31.25 -18.08 -15.88
C TRP A 3 -30.28 -17.73 -17.01
N ILE A 4 -29.80 -16.49 -17.04
CA ILE A 4 -28.68 -16.12 -17.93
C ILE A 4 -27.42 -16.27 -17.10
N GLN A 5 -26.65 -17.32 -17.39
CA GLN A 5 -25.29 -17.48 -16.86
C GLN A 5 -24.40 -16.46 -17.57
N VAL A 6 -24.02 -15.41 -16.85
CA VAL A 6 -23.17 -14.35 -17.39
C VAL A 6 -21.71 -14.69 -17.08
N CYS A 7 -20.96 -15.00 -18.14
CA CYS A 7 -19.52 -15.24 -18.05
C CYS A 7 -18.77 -13.90 -17.89
N SER A 8 -17.70 -13.93 -17.09
CA SER A 8 -16.83 -12.84 -16.63
C SER A 8 -16.85 -11.57 -17.52
N SER A 9 -17.24 -10.44 -16.93
CA SER A 9 -17.30 -9.07 -17.48
C SER A 9 -18.28 -8.81 -18.63
N THR A 10 -19.56 -9.08 -18.40
CA THR A 10 -20.66 -8.69 -19.32
C THR A 10 -21.63 -7.78 -18.56
N VAL A 11 -21.84 -6.56 -19.05
CA VAL A 11 -22.88 -5.65 -18.53
C VAL A 11 -24.19 -5.99 -19.25
N ALA A 12 -25.24 -6.27 -18.49
CA ALA A 12 -26.58 -6.50 -19.00
C ALA A 12 -27.54 -5.43 -18.45
N GLY A 13 -28.31 -4.82 -19.34
CA GLY A 13 -29.32 -3.81 -19.00
C GLY A 13 -30.65 -4.11 -19.69
N VAL A 14 -31.76 -3.65 -19.12
CA VAL A 14 -33.11 -3.82 -19.66
C VAL A 14 -33.80 -2.45 -19.72
N SER A 15 -34.41 -2.11 -20.84
CA SER A 15 -35.21 -0.88 -21.02
C SER A 15 -36.35 -1.14 -22.00
N ALA A 16 -37.55 -0.63 -21.69
CA ALA A 16 -38.76 -0.69 -22.52
C ALA A 16 -39.06 -2.06 -23.20
N GLY A 17 -38.78 -3.19 -22.54
CA GLY A 17 -39.01 -4.53 -23.11
C GLY A 17 -37.92 -5.04 -24.05
N TYR A 18 -36.80 -4.33 -24.16
CA TYR A 18 -35.59 -4.74 -24.84
C TYR A 18 -34.49 -5.03 -23.82
N GLY A 19 -33.67 -6.05 -24.07
CA GLY A 19 -32.46 -6.29 -23.30
C GLY A 19 -31.21 -6.07 -24.12
N ILE A 20 -30.17 -5.62 -23.44
CA ILE A 20 -28.90 -5.20 -24.03
C ILE A 20 -27.80 -5.98 -23.33
N MET A 21 -26.88 -6.57 -24.11
CA MET A 21 -25.71 -7.28 -23.60
C MET A 21 -24.46 -6.85 -24.35
N CYS A 22 -23.41 -6.58 -23.59
CA CYS A 22 -22.06 -6.44 -24.14
C CYS A 22 -21.25 -7.70 -23.87
N THR A 23 -20.64 -8.26 -24.91
CA THR A 23 -19.69 -9.37 -24.77
C THR A 23 -18.28 -8.88 -24.42
N CYS A 24 -17.46 -9.76 -23.87
CA CYS A 24 -16.03 -9.50 -23.63
C CYS A 24 -15.21 -9.25 -24.92
N GLU A 25 -15.77 -9.54 -26.10
CA GLU A 25 -15.18 -9.21 -27.41
C GLU A 25 -15.61 -7.83 -27.95
N GLY A 26 -16.38 -7.04 -27.18
CA GLY A 26 -16.80 -5.69 -27.56
C GLY A 26 -17.97 -5.66 -28.57
N SER A 27 -18.67 -6.78 -28.77
CA SER A 27 -19.89 -6.81 -29.57
C SER A 27 -21.12 -6.52 -28.69
N LEU A 28 -21.92 -5.52 -29.09
CA LEU A 28 -23.14 -5.07 -28.41
C LEU A 28 -24.38 -5.65 -29.11
N TYR A 29 -25.20 -6.40 -28.36
CA TYR A 29 -26.45 -6.99 -28.86
C TYR A 29 -27.66 -6.36 -28.19
N THR A 30 -28.71 -6.16 -28.98
CA THR A 30 -30.06 -5.90 -28.50
C THR A 30 -30.96 -7.09 -28.82
N TRP A 31 -31.83 -7.43 -27.88
CA TRP A 31 -32.90 -8.40 -28.09
C TRP A 31 -34.23 -7.84 -27.63
N GLU A 32 -35.30 -8.30 -28.26
CA GLU A 32 -36.66 -8.05 -27.81
C GLU A 32 -37.02 -9.12 -26.76
N LEU A 33 -37.44 -8.70 -25.56
CA LEU A 33 -37.72 -9.64 -24.46
C LEU A 33 -39.04 -10.40 -24.67
N SER A 34 -39.97 -9.82 -25.44
CA SER A 34 -41.28 -10.39 -25.77
C SER A 34 -41.18 -11.55 -26.76
N SER A 35 -40.35 -11.41 -27.81
CA SER A 35 -40.21 -12.39 -28.88
C SER A 35 -38.96 -13.27 -28.72
N GLY A 36 -38.01 -12.87 -27.88
CA GLY A 36 -36.69 -13.48 -27.79
C GLY A 36 -35.85 -13.28 -29.06
N ALA A 37 -36.29 -12.44 -30.01
CA ALA A 37 -35.60 -12.21 -31.25
C ALA A 37 -34.39 -11.28 -31.03
N LYS A 38 -33.24 -11.65 -31.61
CA LYS A 38 -32.07 -10.78 -31.69
C LYS A 38 -32.36 -9.68 -32.72
N LEU A 39 -32.40 -8.43 -32.28
CA LEU A 39 -32.83 -7.29 -33.10
C LEU A 39 -31.71 -6.71 -33.95
N GLY A 40 -30.45 -6.80 -33.51
CA GLY A 40 -29.34 -6.33 -34.32
C GLY A 40 -28.00 -6.23 -33.60
N TYR A 41 -27.00 -5.77 -34.37
CA TYR A 41 -25.68 -5.39 -33.88
C TYR A 41 -25.66 -3.86 -33.80
N LEU A 42 -25.47 -3.32 -32.60
CA LEU A 42 -25.40 -1.86 -32.45
C LEU A 42 -24.04 -1.33 -32.90
N THR A 43 -22.94 -1.99 -32.55
CA THR A 43 -21.57 -1.65 -32.99
C THR A 43 -20.59 -2.78 -32.69
N HIS A 44 -19.52 -2.88 -33.49
CA HIS A 44 -18.33 -3.70 -33.20
C HIS A 44 -17.26 -2.79 -32.60
N CYS A 45 -17.17 -2.73 -31.27
CA CYS A 45 -16.17 -1.94 -30.58
C CYS A 45 -14.89 -2.79 -30.41
N ARG A 46 -14.05 -2.83 -31.45
CA ARG A 46 -12.79 -3.59 -31.41
C ARG A 46 -11.82 -2.97 -30.40
N GLY A 47 -11.56 -3.66 -29.29
CA GLY A 47 -10.53 -3.29 -28.32
C GLY A 47 -10.97 -2.39 -27.16
N ALA A 48 -12.25 -2.02 -27.07
CA ALA A 48 -12.79 -1.25 -25.95
C ALA A 48 -13.55 -2.16 -24.99
N THR A 49 -13.32 -2.00 -23.69
CA THR A 49 -14.08 -2.68 -22.63
C THR A 49 -15.19 -1.74 -22.16
N LEU A 50 -16.46 -2.10 -22.34
CA LEU A 50 -17.57 -1.26 -21.86
C LEU A 50 -17.70 -1.39 -20.34
N SER A 51 -17.72 -0.27 -19.61
CA SER A 51 -17.82 -0.29 -18.13
C SER A 51 -19.24 -0.08 -17.62
N CYS A 52 -20.06 0.70 -18.33
CA CYS A 52 -21.46 0.91 -17.99
C CYS A 52 -22.31 1.22 -19.22
N LEU A 53 -23.58 0.83 -19.17
CA LEU A 53 -24.60 1.05 -20.19
C LEU A 53 -25.77 1.77 -19.50
N VAL A 54 -26.27 2.84 -20.13
CA VAL A 54 -27.46 3.57 -19.66
C VAL A 54 -28.40 3.70 -20.84
N ALA A 55 -29.66 3.33 -20.63
CA ALA A 55 -30.73 3.53 -21.59
C ALA A 55 -31.70 4.58 -21.05
N ASP A 56 -32.14 5.48 -21.91
CA ASP A 56 -33.20 6.44 -21.60
C ASP A 56 -34.56 5.88 -22.04
N ASP A 57 -35.53 5.88 -21.12
CA ASP A 57 -36.89 5.34 -21.32
C ASP A 57 -37.84 6.38 -21.95
N SER A 58 -37.35 7.59 -22.23
CA SER A 58 -38.17 8.74 -22.64
C SER A 58 -38.55 8.78 -24.14
N GLY A 59 -39.04 7.69 -24.72
CA GLY A 59 -39.68 7.69 -26.06
C GLY A 59 -38.78 8.01 -27.28
N SER A 60 -37.65 8.70 -27.10
CA SER A 60 -36.52 8.75 -28.02
C SER A 60 -35.46 7.76 -27.52
N SER A 61 -35.67 6.49 -27.82
CA SER A 61 -34.84 5.34 -27.42
C SER A 61 -33.36 5.56 -27.79
N GLY A 62 -32.59 6.14 -26.86
CA GLY A 62 -31.15 6.33 -26.95
C GLY A 62 -30.44 5.38 -25.99
N VAL A 63 -29.66 4.46 -26.53
CA VAL A 63 -28.75 3.62 -25.73
C VAL A 63 -27.38 4.30 -25.70
N PHE A 64 -26.91 4.66 -24.51
CA PHE A 64 -25.59 5.24 -24.31
C PHE A 64 -24.66 4.22 -23.64
N ALA A 65 -23.49 4.01 -24.23
CA ALA A 65 -22.47 3.09 -23.71
C ALA A 65 -21.19 3.87 -23.38
N VAL A 66 -20.65 3.66 -22.18
CA VAL A 66 -19.32 4.18 -21.83
C VAL A 66 -18.28 3.11 -22.17
N ALA A 67 -17.51 3.39 -23.22
CA ALA A 67 -16.37 2.60 -23.62
C ALA A 67 -15.13 3.05 -22.84
N VAL A 68 -14.48 2.11 -22.16
CA VAL A 68 -13.16 2.32 -21.57
C VAL A 68 -12.12 1.71 -22.50
N ASP A 69 -11.07 2.47 -22.80
CA ASP A 69 -9.94 2.00 -23.57
C ASP A 69 -9.20 0.91 -22.80
N GLY A 70 -9.17 -0.30 -23.37
CA GLY A 70 -8.51 -1.44 -22.75
C GLY A 70 -7.00 -1.26 -22.62
N THR A 71 -6.38 -0.42 -23.45
CA THR A 71 -4.94 -0.15 -23.42
C THR A 71 -4.54 0.62 -22.16
N GLN A 72 -5.26 1.71 -21.85
CA GLN A 72 -5.05 2.49 -20.62
C GLN A 72 -5.25 1.64 -19.36
N LEU A 73 -6.21 0.71 -19.37
CA LEU A 73 -6.42 -0.19 -18.25
C LEU A 73 -5.26 -1.18 -18.07
N GLN A 74 -4.68 -1.69 -19.17
CA GLN A 74 -3.52 -2.57 -19.10
C GLN A 74 -2.26 -1.83 -18.65
N GLU A 75 -2.01 -0.63 -19.17
CA GLU A 75 -0.90 0.22 -18.75
C GLU A 75 -0.98 0.57 -17.27
N LEU A 76 -2.19 0.88 -16.77
CA LEU A 76 -2.42 1.15 -15.36
C LEU A 76 -2.17 -0.10 -14.50
N LYS A 77 -2.64 -1.28 -14.94
CA LYS A 77 -2.38 -2.55 -14.24
C LYS A 77 -0.89 -2.87 -14.17
N GLN A 78 -0.15 -2.64 -15.25
CA GLN A 78 1.29 -2.87 -15.30
C GLN A 78 2.03 -1.89 -14.38
N THR A 79 1.66 -0.59 -14.44
CA THR A 79 2.20 0.44 -13.55
C THR A 79 1.94 0.12 -12.08
N LEU A 80 0.73 -0.34 -11.75
CA LEU A 80 0.37 -0.76 -10.40
C LEU A 80 1.24 -1.95 -9.95
N THR A 81 1.46 -2.92 -10.83
CA THR A 81 2.25 -4.12 -10.53
C THR A 81 3.71 -3.77 -10.29
N ILE A 82 4.29 -2.92 -11.14
CA ILE A 82 5.66 -2.41 -10.99
C ILE A 82 5.79 -1.61 -9.69
N THR A 83 4.86 -0.69 -9.43
CA THR A 83 4.84 0.13 -8.20
C THR A 83 4.72 -0.74 -6.96
N LYS A 84 3.88 -1.78 -6.99
CA LYS A 84 3.72 -2.74 -5.89
C LYS A 84 5.03 -3.50 -5.62
N ALA A 85 5.69 -4.00 -6.66
CA ALA A 85 6.97 -4.68 -6.53
C ALA A 85 8.07 -3.75 -5.99
N GLY A 86 8.13 -2.51 -6.50
CA GLY A 86 9.05 -1.49 -6.00
C GLY A 86 8.81 -1.14 -4.54
N MET A 87 7.56 -1.03 -4.11
CA MET A 87 7.20 -0.77 -2.72
C MET A 87 7.58 -1.93 -1.79
N GLN A 88 7.37 -3.18 -2.22
CA GLN A 88 7.78 -4.36 -1.45
C GLN A 88 9.31 -4.41 -1.29
N PHE A 89 10.05 -4.14 -2.36
CA PHE A 89 11.51 -4.04 -2.29
C PHE A 89 11.96 -2.96 -1.30
N MET A 90 11.34 -1.78 -1.38
CA MET A 90 11.64 -0.67 -0.48
C MET A 90 11.32 -1.00 0.98
N GLN A 91 10.23 -1.72 1.24
CA GLN A 91 9.87 -2.19 2.59
C GLN A 91 10.93 -3.13 3.17
N ILE A 92 11.42 -4.08 2.37
CA ILE A 92 12.49 -5.00 2.78
C ILE A 92 13.77 -4.21 3.08
N LYS A 93 14.16 -3.28 2.19
CA LYS A 93 15.35 -2.46 2.37
C LYS A 93 15.28 -1.58 3.61
N PHE A 94 14.15 -0.94 3.86
CA PHE A 94 13.98 -0.10 5.04
C PHE A 94 14.04 -0.92 6.33
N HIS A 95 13.50 -2.15 6.33
CA HIS A 95 13.59 -3.04 7.48
C HIS A 95 15.04 -3.47 7.77
N GLU A 96 15.81 -3.78 6.73
CA GLU A 96 17.25 -4.10 6.81
C GLU A 96 18.04 -2.93 7.43
N GLU A 97 17.80 -1.70 6.98
CA GLU A 97 18.48 -0.50 7.49
C GLU A 97 18.17 -0.25 8.97
N ILE A 98 16.91 -0.42 9.39
CA ILE A 98 16.51 -0.26 10.80
C ILE A 98 17.23 -1.31 11.67
N GLN A 99 17.30 -2.56 11.22
CA GLN A 99 17.99 -3.61 11.97
C GLN A 99 19.49 -3.31 12.11
N ASN A 100 20.13 -2.87 11.02
CA ASN A 100 21.54 -2.51 11.04
C ASN A 100 21.81 -1.31 11.98
N LEU A 101 20.94 -0.30 11.94
CA LEU A 101 21.00 0.82 12.88
C LEU A 101 20.84 0.35 14.34
N GLY A 102 19.91 -0.58 14.60
CA GLY A 102 19.71 -1.18 15.92
C GLY A 102 20.98 -1.87 16.45
N LEU A 103 21.70 -2.60 15.60
CA LEU A 103 22.98 -3.22 15.96
C LEU A 103 24.04 -2.19 16.34
N HIS A 104 24.17 -1.11 15.56
CA HIS A 104 25.12 -0.03 15.88
C HIS A 104 24.77 0.69 17.18
N ILE A 105 23.49 1.00 17.41
CA ILE A 105 23.03 1.65 18.64
C ILE A 105 23.29 0.74 19.85
N HIS A 106 23.02 -0.56 19.72
CA HIS A 106 23.32 -1.52 20.78
C HIS A 106 24.82 -1.56 21.10
N GLY A 107 25.68 -1.61 20.08
CA GLY A 107 27.13 -1.50 20.24
C GLY A 107 27.54 -0.22 20.98
N LEU A 108 27.00 0.93 20.57
CA LEU A 108 27.26 2.22 21.21
C LEU A 108 26.81 2.26 22.67
N ALA A 109 25.60 1.76 22.97
CA ALA A 109 25.08 1.66 24.33
C ALA A 109 25.95 0.77 25.22
N SER A 110 26.48 -0.34 24.68
CA SER A 110 27.39 -1.21 25.41
C SER A 110 28.70 -0.50 25.80
N VAL A 111 29.23 0.34 24.90
CA VAL A 111 30.43 1.14 25.17
C VAL A 111 30.11 2.21 26.22
N ALA A 112 28.99 2.91 26.09
CA ALA A 112 28.57 3.93 27.05
C ALA A 112 28.38 3.36 28.47
N SER A 113 27.77 2.18 28.58
CA SER A 113 27.62 1.48 29.87
C SER A 113 28.97 1.13 30.50
N ARG A 114 29.93 0.66 29.69
CA ARG A 114 31.30 0.41 30.19
C ARG A 114 31.98 1.69 30.66
N CYS A 115 31.82 2.80 29.95
CA CYS A 115 32.35 4.10 30.39
C CYS A 115 31.74 4.54 31.74
N GLN A 116 30.45 4.28 31.96
CA GLN A 116 29.81 4.60 33.23
C GLN A 116 30.46 3.86 34.41
N ILE A 117 30.83 2.59 34.22
CA ILE A 117 31.53 1.80 35.25
C ILE A 117 32.88 2.45 35.58
N VAL A 118 33.67 2.80 34.56
CA VAL A 118 34.98 3.45 34.75
C VAL A 118 34.84 4.80 35.46
N LEU A 119 33.83 5.60 35.14
CA LEU A 119 33.57 6.87 35.82
C LEU A 119 33.22 6.68 37.30
N GLU A 120 32.44 5.65 37.62
CA GLU A 120 32.04 5.35 38.99
C GLU A 120 33.22 4.86 39.84
N GLU A 121 34.13 4.07 39.27
CA GLU A 121 35.39 3.69 39.92
C GLU A 121 36.29 4.90 40.16
N ASN A 122 36.45 5.78 39.16
CA ASN A 122 37.20 7.01 39.30
C ASN A 122 36.65 7.90 40.42
N ARG A 123 35.32 7.99 40.55
CA ARG A 123 34.66 8.74 41.63
C ARG A 123 35.02 8.18 43.01
N LYS A 124 35.05 6.85 43.16
CA LYS A 124 35.41 6.19 44.43
C LYS A 124 36.86 6.48 44.82
N LEU A 125 37.79 6.29 43.88
CA LEU A 125 39.22 6.56 44.10
C LEU A 125 39.47 8.03 44.46
N TYR A 126 38.78 8.95 43.79
CA TYR A 126 38.89 10.38 44.09
C TYR A 126 38.46 10.70 45.53
N ASN A 127 37.36 10.11 45.99
CA ASN A 127 36.88 10.29 47.36
C ASN A 127 37.86 9.74 48.40
N GLU A 128 38.47 8.58 48.14
CA GLU A 128 39.45 7.97 49.03
C GLU A 128 40.71 8.84 49.17
N ILE A 129 41.22 9.35 48.05
CA ILE A 129 42.37 10.27 48.04
C ILE A 129 42.06 11.54 48.85
N GLN A 130 40.87 12.13 48.67
CA GLN A 130 40.46 13.32 49.43
C GLN A 130 40.38 13.04 50.93
N TYR A 131 39.82 11.89 51.32
CA TYR A 131 39.75 11.48 52.72
C TYR A 131 41.14 11.31 53.35
N LEU A 132 42.03 10.59 52.66
CA LEU A 132 43.41 10.38 53.12
C LEU A 132 44.17 11.71 53.24
N LYS A 133 44.04 12.59 52.24
CA LYS A 133 44.64 13.92 52.26
C LYS A 133 44.15 14.75 53.45
N GLY A 134 42.85 14.72 53.73
CA GLY A 134 42.26 15.40 54.89
C GLY A 134 42.81 14.89 56.22
N ARG A 135 42.97 13.57 56.36
CA ARG A 135 43.56 12.96 57.56
C ARG A 135 45.01 13.37 57.78
N ILE A 136 45.82 13.38 56.71
CA ILE A 136 47.23 13.79 56.79
C ILE A 136 47.31 15.26 57.21
N LEU A 137 46.51 16.14 56.61
CA LEU A 137 46.47 17.56 56.94
C LEU A 137 46.07 17.78 58.41
N PHE A 138 45.04 17.08 58.88
CA PHE A 138 44.58 17.14 60.27
C PHE A 138 45.68 16.70 61.26
N ASN A 139 46.33 15.56 60.99
CA ASN A 139 47.41 15.06 61.82
C ASN A 139 48.59 16.04 61.87
N MET A 140 48.99 16.63 60.74
CA MET A 140 50.02 17.67 60.74
C MET A 140 49.62 18.86 61.61
N MET A 141 48.39 19.37 61.48
CA MET A 141 47.89 20.47 62.33
C MET A 141 47.92 20.13 63.83
N SER A 142 47.68 18.86 64.19
CA SER A 142 47.74 18.42 65.59
C SER A 142 49.16 18.28 66.15
N LEU A 143 50.17 18.03 65.29
CA LEU A 143 51.58 17.95 65.68
C LEU A 143 52.24 19.32 65.90
N PHE A 144 51.65 20.40 65.37
CA PHE A 144 52.11 21.78 65.54
C PHE A 144 51.42 22.54 66.69
N LYS A 145 50.60 21.85 67.49
CA LYS A 145 49.94 22.37 68.68
C LYS A 145 50.62 21.86 69.94
#